data_AF-A0A5C6K4T6-F1
#
_entry.id   AF-A0A5C6K4T6-F1
#
_cell.length_a   1.000
_cell.length_b   1.000
_cell.length_c   1.000
_cell.angle_alpha   90.00
_cell.angle_beta   90.00
_cell.angle_gamma   90.00
#
_symmetry.space_group_name_H-M   'P 1'
#
loop_
_entity.id
_entity.type
_entity.pdbx_description
1 polymer ?
#
loop_
_entity_poly.entity_id
_entity_poly.type
_entity_poly.pdbx_seq_one_letter_code
_entity_poly.pdbx_strand_id
1 'polypeptide(L)'
;MGEEEETGGVQALRAWARAAVERAKALQPTSDTVARHTRAHDDSVAELEELSRLLDHDPELRSSVTVWLGGALTLRHAVGGGTPADRERAYGLLREARDPATRTGATASAEDRRWAALFLLTHKLPLQEMAGGLAPEPDATAVFDMIREKGLGGMAAEVAEMRELLTEAVELPLHPEFLRHLRMALELQASPSAEGLFDLYADLIPDDAPGAGFMRQRMADMLAAMTGGAGPKAGPRTGGRGEASPGPRSGPDATPEDGPEASE
;
A
#
# COMPACT_ATOMS: atom_id res chain seq x y z
N MET A 1 -38.29 32.11 -15.89
CA MET A 1 -38.36 31.06 -14.86
C MET A 1 -36.91 30.66 -14.60
N GLY A 2 -36.24 30.98 -13.51
CA GLY A 2 -36.54 31.62 -12.25
C GLY A 2 -35.26 31.39 -11.47
N GLU A 3 -34.31 32.32 -11.56
CA GLU A 3 -33.08 32.28 -10.75
C GLU A 3 -33.52 32.59 -9.32
N GLU A 4 -33.75 31.54 -8.54
CA GLU A 4 -33.89 31.68 -7.09
C GLU A 4 -32.58 32.31 -6.58
N GLU A 5 -32.67 33.50 -6.00
CA GLU A 5 -31.56 34.17 -5.33
C GLU A 5 -31.00 33.21 -4.26
N GLU A 6 -29.87 32.59 -4.59
CA GLU A 6 -29.17 31.72 -3.67
C GLU A 6 -28.75 32.54 -2.44
N THR A 7 -29.39 32.27 -1.31
CA THR A 7 -29.16 33.06 -0.09
C THR A 7 -27.70 33.01 0.33
N GLY A 8 -27.16 34.12 0.85
CA GLY A 8 -25.75 34.21 1.25
C GLY A 8 -25.29 33.13 2.25
N GLY A 9 -26.23 32.56 3.03
CA GLY A 9 -25.96 31.43 3.92
C GLY A 9 -25.61 30.14 3.17
N VAL A 10 -26.27 29.83 2.06
CA VAL A 10 -25.98 28.64 1.24
C VAL A 10 -24.60 28.78 0.58
N GLN A 11 -24.29 29.96 0.05
CA GLN A 11 -22.98 30.23 -0.55
C GLN A 11 -21.84 30.12 0.48
N ALA A 12 -22.04 30.65 1.70
CA ALA A 12 -21.08 30.51 2.78
C ALA A 12 -20.86 29.05 3.19
N LEU A 13 -21.93 28.26 3.28
CA LEU A 13 -21.86 26.84 3.59
C LEU A 13 -21.15 26.04 2.50
N ARG A 14 -21.41 26.34 1.22
CA ARG A 14 -20.69 25.74 0.09
C ARG A 14 -19.20 26.05 0.12
N ALA A 15 -18.85 27.31 0.39
CA ALA A 15 -17.45 27.71 0.53
C ALA A 15 -16.76 27.01 1.71
N TRP A 16 -17.44 26.90 2.84
CA TRP A 16 -16.95 26.18 4.01
C TRP A 16 -16.70 24.70 3.71
N ALA A 17 -17.66 24.02 3.07
CA ALA A 17 -17.53 22.62 2.69
C ALA A 17 -16.34 22.36 1.75
N ARG A 18 -16.17 23.19 0.71
CA ARG A 18 -15.01 23.08 -0.19
C ARG A 18 -13.69 23.29 0.55
N ALA A 19 -13.64 24.27 1.46
CA ALA A 19 -12.43 24.52 2.25
C ALA A 19 -12.11 23.36 3.22
N ALA A 20 -13.12 22.73 3.81
CA ALA A 20 -12.95 21.55 4.66
C ALA A 20 -12.42 20.35 3.87
N VAL A 21 -12.93 20.12 2.66
CA VAL A 21 -12.41 19.10 1.74
C VAL A 21 -10.93 19.33 1.41
N GLU A 22 -10.54 20.57 1.10
CA GLU A 22 -9.13 20.88 0.82
C GLU A 22 -8.22 20.70 2.04
N ARG A 23 -8.72 21.00 3.26
CA ARG A 23 -7.98 20.68 4.50
C ARG A 23 -7.81 19.18 4.70
N ALA A 24 -8.85 18.39 4.42
CA ALA A 24 -8.78 16.94 4.52
C ALA A 24 -7.82 16.32 3.49
N LYS A 25 -7.79 16.85 2.26
CA LYS A 25 -6.78 16.50 1.24
C LYS A 25 -5.35 16.75 1.74
N ALA A 26 -5.13 17.87 2.42
CA ALA A 26 -3.82 18.24 2.96
C ALA A 26 -3.34 17.32 4.10
N LEU A 27 -4.19 16.44 4.65
CA LEU A 27 -3.78 15.43 5.62
C LEU A 27 -3.07 14.23 5.00
N GLN A 28 -3.07 14.10 3.67
CA GLN A 28 -2.39 13.01 2.99
C GLN A 28 -0.89 13.05 3.29
N PRO A 29 -0.27 11.90 3.61
CA PRO A 29 1.16 11.85 3.87
C PRO A 29 1.94 12.24 2.61
N THR A 30 2.93 13.11 2.79
CA THR A 30 3.93 13.42 1.76
C THR A 30 5.15 12.53 1.95
N SER A 31 5.85 12.23 0.85
CA SER A 31 6.98 11.28 0.83
C SER A 31 8.09 11.58 1.84
N ASP A 32 8.24 12.85 2.25
CA ASP A 32 9.34 13.31 3.10
C ASP A 32 8.95 13.42 4.59
N THR A 33 7.71 13.06 4.96
CA THR A 33 7.20 13.28 6.31
C THR A 33 6.74 11.98 6.96
N VAL A 34 7.27 11.67 8.15
CA VAL A 34 6.75 10.57 8.97
C VAL A 34 5.33 10.92 9.40
N ALA A 35 4.35 10.13 8.94
CA ALA A 35 2.96 10.31 9.27
C ALA A 35 2.74 10.10 10.78
N ARG A 36 2.08 11.06 11.44
CA ARG A 36 1.76 10.99 12.87
C ARG A 36 0.37 11.55 13.10
N HIS A 37 -0.32 11.01 14.11
CA HIS A 37 -1.57 11.60 14.56
C HIS A 37 -1.35 13.03 15.03
N THR A 38 -2.24 13.90 14.61
CA THR A 38 -2.26 15.32 14.99
C THR A 38 -3.71 15.73 15.20
N ARG A 39 -3.90 16.82 15.95
CA ARG A 39 -5.22 17.45 16.15
C ARG A 39 -5.95 17.75 14.83
N ALA A 40 -5.22 18.03 13.74
CA ALA A 40 -5.80 18.31 12.44
C ALA A 40 -6.61 17.13 11.87
N HIS A 41 -6.30 15.90 12.27
CA HIS A 41 -7.07 14.71 11.90
C HIS A 41 -8.43 14.71 12.62
N ASP A 42 -8.44 14.99 13.91
CA ASP A 42 -9.67 15.00 14.72
C ASP A 42 -10.57 16.17 14.32
N ASP A 43 -9.98 17.37 14.12
CA ASP A 43 -10.69 18.57 13.69
C ASP A 43 -11.33 18.36 12.30
N SER A 44 -10.61 17.74 11.35
CA SER A 44 -11.15 17.44 10.02
C SER A 44 -12.33 16.46 10.05
N VAL A 45 -12.25 15.40 10.88
CA VAL A 45 -13.35 14.43 11.02
C VAL A 45 -14.60 15.13 11.58
N ALA A 46 -14.45 15.91 12.65
CA ALA A 46 -15.57 16.60 13.28
C ALA A 46 -16.23 17.62 12.32
N GLU A 47 -15.41 18.39 11.60
CA GLU A 47 -15.87 19.39 10.64
C GLU A 47 -16.64 18.75 9.48
N LEU A 48 -16.10 17.69 8.87
CA LEU A 48 -16.77 17.00 7.76
C LEU A 48 -18.05 16.28 8.21
N GLU A 49 -18.09 15.76 9.43
CA GLU A 49 -19.30 15.16 10.01
C GLU A 49 -20.41 16.19 10.22
N GLU A 50 -20.08 17.40 10.66
CA GLU A 50 -21.03 18.51 10.73
C GLU A 50 -21.54 18.90 9.34
N LEU A 51 -20.64 19.12 8.39
CA LEU A 51 -20.99 19.49 7.01
C LEU A 51 -21.87 18.44 6.33
N SER A 52 -21.62 17.15 6.55
CA SER A 52 -22.41 16.05 5.96
C SER A 52 -23.90 16.12 6.31
N ARG A 53 -24.25 16.74 7.45
CA ARG A 53 -25.63 16.93 7.95
C ARG A 53 -26.27 18.23 7.47
N LEU A 54 -25.46 19.22 7.09
CA LEU A 54 -25.95 20.54 6.67
C LEU A 54 -26.18 20.64 5.15
N LEU A 55 -25.58 19.73 4.37
CA LEU A 55 -25.58 19.76 2.90
C LEU A 55 -26.74 18.99 2.24
N ASP A 56 -27.88 18.82 2.91
CA ASP A 56 -29.05 18.14 2.33
C ASP A 56 -29.57 18.78 1.03
N HIS A 57 -29.35 20.08 0.87
CA HIS A 57 -29.73 20.88 -0.29
C HIS A 57 -28.73 20.77 -1.46
N ASP A 58 -27.53 20.22 -1.24
CA ASP A 58 -26.47 20.09 -2.25
C ASP A 58 -25.91 18.66 -2.24
N PRO A 59 -26.60 17.70 -2.90
CA PRO A 59 -26.22 16.29 -2.90
C PRO A 59 -24.83 16.02 -3.48
N GLU A 60 -24.40 16.80 -4.47
CA GLU A 60 -23.06 16.66 -5.08
C GLU A 60 -21.97 17.02 -4.06
N LEU A 61 -22.10 18.19 -3.42
CA LEU A 61 -21.13 18.62 -2.41
C LEU A 61 -21.17 17.73 -1.17
N ARG A 62 -22.36 17.26 -0.77
CA ARG A 62 -22.51 16.27 0.30
C ARG A 62 -21.79 14.97 -0.02
N SER A 63 -21.83 14.52 -1.27
CA SER A 63 -21.15 13.29 -1.70
C SER A 63 -19.64 13.44 -1.60
N SER A 64 -19.09 14.58 -2.04
CA SER A 64 -17.66 14.85 -1.87
C SER A 64 -17.26 14.93 -0.40
N VAL A 65 -18.03 15.64 0.45
CA VAL A 65 -17.80 15.67 1.91
C VAL A 65 -17.85 14.26 2.52
N THR A 66 -18.75 13.40 2.05
CA THR A 66 -18.86 12.01 2.51
C THR A 66 -17.62 11.19 2.18
N VAL A 67 -17.09 11.33 0.96
CA VAL A 67 -15.85 10.68 0.52
C VAL A 67 -14.68 11.14 1.40
N TRP A 68 -14.55 12.45 1.61
CA TRP A 68 -13.47 13.00 2.42
C TRP A 68 -13.60 12.71 3.90
N LEU A 69 -14.82 12.53 4.43
CA LEU A 69 -15.04 12.03 5.79
C LEU A 69 -14.52 10.59 5.93
N GLY A 70 -14.87 9.71 4.99
CA GLY A 70 -14.34 8.34 4.94
C GLY A 70 -12.82 8.31 4.80
N GLY A 71 -12.25 9.19 3.97
CA GLY A 71 -10.82 9.38 3.82
C GLY A 71 -10.13 9.86 5.10
N ALA A 72 -10.66 10.88 5.77
CA ALA A 72 -10.12 11.41 7.01
C ALA A 72 -10.14 10.39 8.15
N LEU A 73 -11.22 9.60 8.28
CA LEU A 73 -11.29 8.48 9.24
C LEU A 73 -10.23 7.41 8.92
N THR A 74 -10.05 7.08 7.64
CA THR A 74 -9.03 6.13 7.17
C THR A 74 -7.62 6.60 7.53
N LEU A 75 -7.30 7.87 7.24
CA LEU A 75 -6.01 8.47 7.55
C LEU A 75 -5.76 8.55 9.07
N ARG A 76 -6.76 8.99 9.85
CA ARG A 76 -6.70 9.05 11.31
C ARG A 76 -6.42 7.68 11.93
N HIS A 77 -7.06 6.62 11.42
CA HIS A 77 -6.79 5.26 11.86
C HIS A 77 -5.36 4.82 11.49
N ALA A 78 -4.92 5.08 10.26
CA ALA A 78 -3.59 4.72 9.79
C ALA A 78 -2.45 5.33 10.64
N VAL A 79 -2.64 6.55 11.16
CA VAL A 79 -1.63 7.21 12.01
C VAL A 79 -1.80 6.93 13.51
N GLY A 80 -2.61 5.93 13.89
CA GLY A 80 -2.79 5.47 15.26
C GLY A 80 -3.78 6.26 16.12
N GLY A 81 -4.54 7.19 15.52
CA GLY A 81 -5.53 8.03 16.22
C GLY A 81 -6.97 7.53 16.16
N GLY A 82 -7.27 6.50 15.35
CA GLY A 82 -8.62 6.01 15.09
C GLY A 82 -8.92 4.64 15.70
N THR A 83 -10.19 4.37 15.97
CA THR A 83 -10.69 3.11 16.51
C THR A 83 -11.08 2.11 15.41
N PRO A 84 -11.28 0.81 15.71
CA PRO A 84 -11.88 -0.13 14.76
C PRO A 84 -13.25 0.31 14.23
N ALA A 85 -14.06 0.96 15.07
CA ALA A 85 -15.35 1.52 14.66
C ALA A 85 -15.19 2.65 13.64
N ASP A 86 -14.15 3.48 13.77
CA ASP A 86 -13.83 4.51 12.77
C ASP A 86 -13.48 3.88 11.42
N ARG A 87 -12.76 2.75 11.43
CA ARG A 87 -12.41 1.98 10.23
C ARG A 87 -13.66 1.40 9.55
N GLU A 88 -14.54 0.75 10.29
CA GLU A 88 -15.80 0.19 9.78
C GLU A 88 -16.69 1.29 9.19
N ARG A 89 -16.79 2.43 9.89
CA ARG A 89 -17.53 3.60 9.43
C ARG A 89 -16.93 4.14 8.13
N ALA A 90 -15.60 4.32 8.08
CA ALA A 90 -14.91 4.77 6.87
C ALA A 90 -15.21 3.85 5.69
N TYR A 91 -15.08 2.55 5.90
CA TYR A 91 -15.35 1.55 4.87
C TYR A 91 -16.78 1.65 4.32
N GLY A 92 -17.79 1.78 5.19
CA GLY A 92 -19.18 1.96 4.78
C GLY A 92 -19.41 3.20 3.92
N LEU A 93 -18.90 4.35 4.36
CA LEU A 93 -19.04 5.63 3.62
C LEU A 93 -18.37 5.57 2.24
N LEU A 94 -17.17 4.99 2.16
CA LEU A 94 -16.41 4.91 0.92
C LEU A 94 -17.04 3.91 -0.06
N ARG A 95 -17.58 2.78 0.42
CA ARG A 95 -18.33 1.83 -0.41
C ARG A 95 -19.59 2.47 -0.97
N GLU A 96 -20.33 3.20 -0.15
CA GLU A 96 -21.54 3.89 -0.59
C GLU A 96 -21.18 4.92 -1.67
N ALA A 97 -20.17 5.77 -1.44
CA ALA A 97 -19.78 6.79 -2.39
C ALA A 97 -19.18 6.23 -3.69
N ARG A 98 -18.48 5.09 -3.66
CA ARG A 98 -17.92 4.45 -4.86
C ARG A 98 -19.00 3.86 -5.75
N ASP A 99 -20.05 3.26 -5.18
CA ASP A 99 -21.09 2.54 -5.94
C ASP A 99 -22.11 3.50 -6.59
N PRO A 100 -22.13 3.63 -7.94
CA PRO A 100 -23.07 4.52 -8.63
C PRO A 100 -24.56 4.15 -8.44
N ALA A 101 -24.86 2.93 -7.97
CA ALA A 101 -26.23 2.51 -7.69
C ALA A 101 -26.77 3.07 -6.37
N THR A 102 -25.91 3.59 -5.49
CA THR A 102 -26.35 4.23 -4.24
C THR A 102 -26.70 5.69 -4.48
N ARG A 103 -27.45 6.29 -3.55
CA ARG A 103 -27.78 7.72 -3.60
C ARG A 103 -26.53 8.59 -3.60
N THR A 104 -25.57 8.29 -2.72
CA THR A 104 -24.33 9.06 -2.58
C THR A 104 -23.43 8.87 -3.81
N GLY A 105 -23.28 7.65 -4.31
CA GLY A 105 -22.42 7.39 -5.47
C GLY A 105 -23.00 7.88 -6.80
N ALA A 106 -24.33 7.99 -6.93
CA ALA A 106 -24.98 8.59 -8.08
C ALA A 106 -24.67 10.09 -8.22
N THR A 107 -24.47 10.80 -7.10
CA THR A 107 -24.15 12.24 -7.06
C THR A 107 -22.65 12.52 -6.84
N ALA A 108 -21.86 11.51 -6.52
CA ALA A 108 -20.40 11.63 -6.46
C ALA A 108 -19.80 11.89 -7.84
N SER A 109 -18.79 12.75 -7.92
CA SER A 109 -18.04 12.93 -9.15
C SER A 109 -17.21 11.68 -9.48
N ALA A 110 -16.74 11.56 -10.73
CA ALA A 110 -15.83 10.48 -11.10
C ALA A 110 -14.51 10.54 -10.30
N GLU A 111 -14.03 11.75 -9.99
CA GLU A 111 -12.84 11.93 -9.18
C GLU A 111 -13.07 11.48 -7.73
N ASP A 112 -14.20 11.87 -7.12
CA ASP A 112 -14.55 11.44 -5.76
C ASP A 112 -14.66 9.91 -5.65
N ARG A 113 -15.23 9.24 -6.66
CA ARG A 113 -15.28 7.76 -6.70
C ARG A 113 -13.89 7.13 -6.75
N ARG A 114 -12.96 7.72 -7.51
CA ARG A 114 -11.57 7.26 -7.56
C ARG A 114 -10.84 7.49 -6.24
N TRP A 115 -11.08 8.63 -5.57
CA TRP A 115 -10.59 8.86 -4.21
C TRP A 115 -11.16 7.83 -3.23
N ALA A 116 -12.45 7.51 -3.34
CA ALA A 116 -13.06 6.46 -2.53
C ALA A 116 -12.40 5.10 -2.78
N ALA A 117 -12.11 4.76 -4.05
CA ALA A 117 -11.39 3.56 -4.40
C ALA A 117 -9.97 3.51 -3.81
N LEU A 118 -9.22 4.62 -3.88
CA LEU A 118 -7.90 4.71 -3.28
C LEU A 118 -7.94 4.49 -1.76
N PHE A 119 -8.88 5.13 -1.06
CA PHE A 119 -9.00 4.90 0.38
C PHE A 119 -9.41 3.46 0.69
N LEU A 120 -10.33 2.85 -0.06
CA LEU A 120 -10.71 1.44 0.09
C LEU A 120 -9.53 0.49 -0.13
N LEU A 121 -8.57 0.79 -1.01
CA LEU A 121 -7.34 -0.01 -1.15
C LEU A 121 -6.57 -0.09 0.17
N THR A 122 -6.51 0.97 0.96
CA THR A 122 -5.82 0.98 2.25
C THR A 122 -6.50 0.09 3.31
N HIS A 123 -7.79 -0.23 3.13
CA HIS A 123 -8.51 -1.19 3.98
C HIS A 123 -8.24 -2.64 3.60
N LYS A 124 -7.81 -2.89 2.35
CA LYS A 124 -7.64 -4.22 1.74
C LYS A 124 -6.18 -4.67 1.67
N LEU A 125 -5.27 -3.74 1.42
CA LEU A 125 -3.84 -4.01 1.39
C LEU A 125 -3.28 -3.98 2.83
N PRO A 126 -2.36 -4.87 3.20
CA PRO A 126 -1.56 -4.76 4.44
C PRO A 126 -0.57 -3.57 4.37
N LEU A 127 -0.88 -2.51 3.61
CA LEU A 127 -0.03 -1.33 3.44
C LEU A 127 0.10 -0.49 4.71
N GLN A 128 -0.76 -0.69 5.72
CA GLN A 128 -0.54 -0.06 7.03
C GLN A 128 0.77 -0.53 7.68
N GLU A 129 1.25 -1.73 7.35
CA GLU A 129 2.53 -2.27 7.82
C GLU A 129 3.72 -1.82 6.93
N MET A 130 3.44 -1.26 5.75
CA MET A 130 4.45 -0.90 4.74
C MET A 130 4.68 0.63 4.61
N ALA A 131 3.76 1.45 5.11
CA ALA A 131 3.85 2.91 5.03
C ALA A 131 4.74 3.48 6.17
N GLY A 132 6.05 3.28 6.07
CA GLY A 132 7.05 4.18 6.66
C GLY A 132 6.98 4.44 8.17
N GLY A 133 6.97 3.38 9.00
CA GLY A 133 7.33 3.50 10.43
C GLY A 133 6.27 3.09 11.46
N LEU A 134 5.31 2.24 11.10
CA LEU A 134 4.21 1.79 11.97
C LEU A 134 4.29 0.26 12.18
N ALA A 135 4.99 -0.15 13.26
CA ALA A 135 5.23 -1.53 13.75
C ALA A 135 6.22 -2.42 12.95
N PRO A 136 6.90 -3.41 13.59
CA PRO A 136 8.02 -4.14 13.01
C PRO A 136 7.55 -5.38 12.25
N GLU A 137 8.09 -5.54 11.04
CA GLU A 137 7.96 -6.68 10.12
C GLU A 137 6.56 -6.91 9.51
N PRO A 138 6.47 -7.12 8.18
CA PRO A 138 5.22 -7.53 7.54
C PRO A 138 4.76 -8.87 8.14
N ASP A 139 3.54 -8.92 8.69
CA ASP A 139 3.00 -10.15 9.26
C ASP A 139 2.53 -11.09 8.14
N ALA A 140 3.44 -11.95 7.68
CA ALA A 140 3.14 -12.98 6.70
C ALA A 140 2.00 -13.92 7.14
N THR A 141 1.71 -14.03 8.45
CA THR A 141 0.61 -14.85 8.95
C THR A 141 -0.76 -14.24 8.70
N ALA A 142 -0.88 -12.92 8.55
CA ALA A 142 -2.12 -12.26 8.16
C ALA A 142 -2.64 -12.71 6.78
N VAL A 143 -1.73 -13.03 5.85
CA VAL A 143 -2.09 -13.58 4.53
C VAL A 143 -2.64 -15.00 4.68
N PHE A 144 -2.04 -15.83 5.54
CA PHE A 144 -2.52 -17.18 5.81
C PHE A 144 -3.85 -17.20 6.56
N ASP A 145 -4.05 -16.29 7.51
CA ASP A 145 -5.33 -16.13 8.22
C ASP A 145 -6.44 -15.68 7.27
N MET A 146 -6.14 -14.76 6.35
CA MET A 146 -7.08 -14.37 5.30
C MET A 146 -7.45 -15.53 4.36
N ILE A 147 -6.48 -16.38 3.97
CA ILE A 147 -6.72 -17.60 3.18
C ILE A 147 -7.59 -18.58 3.97
N ARG A 148 -7.33 -18.73 5.26
CA ARG A 148 -8.09 -19.62 6.16
C ARG A 148 -9.52 -19.14 6.39
N GLU A 149 -9.73 -17.83 6.50
CA GLU A 149 -11.04 -17.23 6.79
C GLU A 149 -11.94 -17.15 5.55
N LYS A 150 -11.40 -16.81 4.38
CA LYS A 150 -12.19 -16.55 3.16
C LYS A 150 -12.22 -17.73 2.18
N GLY A 151 -11.26 -18.66 2.28
CA GLY A 151 -11.08 -19.75 1.31
C GLY A 151 -10.65 -19.28 -0.08
N LEU A 152 -10.29 -20.22 -0.97
CA LEU A 152 -9.74 -19.90 -2.30
C LEU A 152 -10.69 -19.10 -3.21
N GLY A 153 -12.00 -19.34 -3.12
CA GLY A 153 -13.01 -18.58 -3.87
C GLY A 153 -13.18 -17.15 -3.37
N GLY A 154 -13.12 -16.92 -2.06
CA GLY A 154 -13.13 -15.59 -1.46
C GLY A 154 -11.88 -14.78 -1.83
N MET A 155 -10.73 -15.44 -1.94
CA MET A 155 -9.49 -14.82 -2.42
C MET A 155 -9.59 -14.33 -3.87
N ALA A 156 -10.23 -15.09 -4.77
CA ALA A 156 -10.41 -14.67 -6.15
C ALA A 156 -11.30 -13.41 -6.28
N ALA A 157 -12.38 -13.33 -5.49
CA ALA A 157 -13.25 -12.16 -5.45
C ALA A 157 -12.53 -10.93 -4.86
N GLU A 158 -11.72 -11.12 -3.81
CA GLU A 158 -10.89 -10.06 -3.23
C GLU A 158 -9.82 -9.55 -4.21
N VAL A 159 -9.17 -10.43 -4.96
CA VAL A 159 -8.21 -10.04 -6.00
C VAL A 159 -8.90 -9.27 -7.12
N ALA A 160 -10.07 -9.72 -7.57
CA ALA A 160 -10.84 -8.99 -8.58
C ALA A 160 -11.23 -7.59 -8.08
N GLU A 161 -11.69 -7.47 -6.83
CA GLU A 161 -12.03 -6.18 -6.22
C GLU A 161 -10.80 -5.28 -6.10
N MET A 162 -9.67 -5.78 -5.59
CA MET A 162 -8.43 -5.00 -5.50
C MET A 162 -7.97 -4.49 -6.87
N ARG A 163 -8.12 -5.30 -7.92
CA ARG A 163 -7.78 -4.91 -9.29
C ARG A 163 -8.65 -3.75 -9.77
N GLU A 164 -9.96 -3.80 -9.54
CA GLU A 164 -10.86 -2.70 -9.89
C GLU A 164 -10.49 -1.42 -9.15
N LEU A 165 -10.25 -1.52 -7.85
CA LEU A 165 -9.86 -0.38 -7.02
C LEU A 165 -8.53 0.25 -7.48
N LEU A 166 -7.52 -0.58 -7.80
CA LEU A 166 -6.24 -0.12 -8.37
C LEU A 166 -6.43 0.56 -9.72
N THR A 167 -7.27 -0.02 -10.60
CA THR A 167 -7.57 0.54 -11.92
C THR A 167 -8.22 1.93 -11.81
N GLU A 168 -9.07 2.14 -10.82
CA GLU A 168 -9.67 3.46 -10.57
C GLU A 168 -8.66 4.43 -9.94
N ALA A 169 -7.83 3.98 -9.00
CA ALA A 169 -6.90 4.82 -8.26
C ALA A 169 -5.75 5.37 -9.12
N VAL A 170 -5.28 4.63 -10.14
CA VAL A 170 -4.19 5.10 -11.02
C VAL A 170 -4.58 6.28 -11.92
N GLU A 171 -5.87 6.57 -12.04
CA GLU A 171 -6.41 7.71 -12.80
C GLU A 171 -6.46 9.02 -11.97
N LEU A 172 -6.06 8.98 -10.71
CA LEU A 172 -5.98 10.16 -9.85
C LEU A 172 -4.73 10.99 -10.16
N PRO A 173 -4.78 12.33 -9.99
CA PRO A 173 -3.62 13.21 -10.14
C PRO A 173 -2.68 13.14 -8.93
N LEU A 174 -2.17 11.94 -8.62
CA LEU A 174 -1.28 11.70 -7.48
C LEU A 174 0.18 11.97 -7.84
N HIS A 175 1.04 12.06 -6.82
CA HIS A 175 2.48 12.19 -7.02
C HIS A 175 3.02 11.03 -7.88
N PRO A 176 3.92 11.27 -8.86
CA PRO A 176 4.40 10.24 -9.79
C PRO A 176 4.96 8.99 -9.10
N GLU A 177 5.68 9.15 -7.99
CA GLU A 177 6.18 8.01 -7.21
C GLU A 177 5.05 7.16 -6.67
N PHE A 178 3.99 7.76 -6.13
CA PHE A 178 2.86 6.99 -5.60
C PHE A 178 2.10 6.28 -6.75
N LEU A 179 1.94 6.93 -7.90
CA LEU A 179 1.39 6.29 -9.10
C LEU A 179 2.26 5.13 -9.60
N ARG A 180 3.59 5.23 -9.50
CA ARG A 180 4.51 4.13 -9.84
C ARG A 180 4.22 2.90 -8.98
N HIS A 181 4.07 3.09 -7.66
CA HIS A 181 3.75 1.98 -6.75
C HIS A 181 2.38 1.35 -7.05
N LEU A 182 1.35 2.15 -7.34
CA LEU A 182 0.02 1.64 -7.71
C LEU A 182 0.05 0.86 -9.04
N ARG A 183 0.80 1.33 -10.04
CA ARG A 183 0.98 0.63 -11.31
C ARG A 183 1.73 -0.68 -11.13
N MET A 184 2.79 -0.69 -10.33
CA MET A 184 3.53 -1.90 -9.99
C MET A 184 2.65 -2.94 -9.29
N ALA A 185 1.79 -2.50 -8.35
CA ALA A 185 0.82 -3.38 -7.70
C ALA A 185 -0.22 -3.94 -8.69
N LEU A 186 -0.65 -3.15 -9.69
CA LEU A 186 -1.57 -3.58 -10.73
C LEU A 186 -0.92 -4.60 -11.70
N GLU A 187 0.33 -4.37 -12.10
CA GLU A 187 1.12 -5.30 -12.94
C GLU A 187 1.31 -6.65 -12.24
N LEU A 188 1.63 -6.61 -10.95
CA LEU A 188 1.79 -7.79 -10.11
C LEU A 188 0.52 -8.65 -10.03
N GLN A 189 -0.65 -8.03 -10.00
CA GLN A 189 -1.93 -8.74 -10.03
C GLN A 189 -2.30 -9.26 -11.43
N ALA A 190 -1.89 -8.56 -12.48
CA ALA A 190 -2.17 -8.97 -13.86
C ALA A 190 -1.29 -10.14 -14.32
N SER A 191 -0.07 -10.25 -13.80
CA SER A 191 0.87 -11.34 -14.10
C SER A 191 1.75 -11.61 -12.89
N PRO A 192 1.28 -12.42 -11.92
CA PRO A 192 2.05 -12.75 -10.73
C PRO A 192 3.31 -13.53 -11.14
N SER A 193 4.44 -12.86 -11.19
CA SER A 193 5.76 -13.48 -11.37
C SER A 193 6.48 -13.54 -10.03
N ALA A 194 7.23 -14.62 -9.79
CA ALA A 194 8.05 -14.74 -8.58
C ALA A 194 9.05 -13.58 -8.44
N GLU A 195 9.49 -13.02 -9.57
CA GLU A 195 10.43 -11.91 -9.66
C GLU A 195 9.78 -10.58 -9.28
N GLY A 196 8.57 -10.28 -9.78
CA GLY A 196 7.84 -9.05 -9.40
C GLY A 196 7.36 -9.04 -7.95
N LEU A 197 7.00 -10.21 -7.40
CA LEU A 197 6.68 -10.35 -5.98
C LEU A 197 7.92 -10.18 -5.09
N PHE A 198 9.08 -10.61 -5.59
CA PHE A 198 10.35 -10.48 -4.89
C PHE A 198 10.87 -9.04 -4.92
N ASP A 199 10.78 -8.33 -6.04
CA ASP A 199 11.23 -6.93 -6.15
C ASP A 199 10.42 -6.01 -5.23
N LEU A 200 9.10 -6.18 -5.17
CA LEU A 200 8.23 -5.41 -4.28
C LEU A 200 8.56 -5.66 -2.81
N TYR A 201 8.95 -6.89 -2.46
CA TYR A 201 9.38 -7.27 -1.11
C TYR A 201 10.83 -6.85 -0.79
N ALA A 202 11.71 -6.82 -1.79
CA ALA A 202 13.10 -6.40 -1.65
C ALA A 202 13.20 -4.90 -1.36
N ASP A 203 12.34 -4.08 -1.98
CA ASP A 203 12.23 -2.63 -1.70
C ASP A 203 11.75 -2.32 -0.27
N LEU A 204 11.16 -3.30 0.43
CA LEU A 204 10.63 -3.16 1.80
C LEU A 204 11.61 -3.53 2.90
N ILE A 205 12.69 -4.26 2.58
CA ILE A 205 13.68 -4.70 3.57
C ILE A 205 14.94 -3.84 3.42
N PRO A 206 15.26 -2.98 4.40
CA PRO A 206 16.53 -2.25 4.43
C PRO A 206 17.70 -3.23 4.27
N ASP A 207 18.65 -2.92 3.38
CA ASP A 207 19.79 -3.79 3.05
C ASP A 207 20.66 -4.16 4.26
N ASP A 208 20.55 -3.38 5.31
CA ASP A 208 21.28 -3.40 6.57
C ASP A 208 20.53 -4.11 7.72
N ALA A 209 19.33 -4.65 7.49
CA ALA A 209 18.61 -5.43 8.49
C ALA A 209 19.29 -6.78 8.79
N PRO A 210 19.54 -7.13 10.07
CA PRO A 210 20.11 -8.43 10.44
C PRO A 210 19.22 -9.58 9.94
N GLY A 211 19.76 -10.46 9.10
CA GLY A 211 19.01 -11.59 8.55
C GLY A 211 18.24 -11.31 7.26
N ALA A 212 18.33 -10.11 6.68
CA ALA A 212 17.70 -9.73 5.41
C ALA A 212 17.96 -10.75 4.28
N GLY A 213 19.19 -11.24 4.16
CA GLY A 213 19.55 -12.25 3.15
C GLY A 213 18.87 -13.61 3.35
N PHE A 214 18.64 -14.02 4.60
CA PHE A 214 17.93 -15.26 4.91
C PHE A 214 16.43 -15.13 4.64
N MET A 215 15.84 -13.99 5.02
CA MET A 215 14.43 -13.69 4.74
C MET A 215 14.15 -13.60 3.23
N ARG A 216 15.00 -12.93 2.46
CA ARG A 216 14.88 -12.88 0.99
C ARG A 216 14.93 -14.28 0.38
N GLN A 217 15.87 -15.12 0.81
CA GLN A 217 16.00 -16.48 0.28
C GLN A 217 14.74 -17.33 0.57
N ARG A 218 14.25 -17.32 1.81
CA ARG A 218 13.03 -18.06 2.18
C ARG A 218 11.80 -17.57 1.42
N MET A 219 11.70 -16.27 1.17
CA MET A 219 10.59 -15.67 0.44
C MET A 219 10.66 -16.00 -1.05
N ALA A 220 11.85 -15.94 -1.66
CA ALA A 220 12.06 -16.37 -3.04
C ALA A 220 11.64 -17.83 -3.26
N ASP A 221 11.99 -18.73 -2.33
CA ASP A 221 11.62 -20.15 -2.40
C ASP A 221 10.10 -20.35 -2.25
N MET A 222 9.44 -19.58 -1.37
CA MET A 222 8.00 -19.61 -1.17
C MET A 222 7.22 -19.06 -2.38
N LEU A 223 7.72 -17.99 -2.99
CA LEU A 223 7.12 -17.35 -4.17
C LEU A 223 7.27 -18.20 -5.43
N ALA A 224 8.41 -18.88 -5.59
CA ALA A 224 8.62 -19.87 -6.63
C ALA A 224 7.60 -21.02 -6.52
N ALA A 225 7.34 -21.50 -5.30
CA ALA A 225 6.36 -22.54 -5.04
C ALA A 225 4.91 -22.11 -5.34
N MET A 226 4.55 -20.84 -5.08
CA MET A 226 3.19 -20.32 -5.31
C MET A 226 2.88 -19.98 -6.77
N THR A 227 3.87 -19.47 -7.51
CA THR A 227 3.69 -19.06 -8.92
C THR A 227 3.99 -20.17 -9.92
N GLY A 228 4.46 -21.33 -9.45
CA GLY A 228 4.87 -22.45 -10.30
C GLY A 228 6.09 -22.17 -11.18
N GLY A 229 6.79 -21.06 -10.92
CA GLY A 229 7.97 -20.62 -11.67
C GLY A 229 9.28 -20.94 -10.94
N ALA A 230 10.39 -20.98 -11.70
CA ALA A 230 11.72 -21.03 -11.10
C ALA A 230 11.99 -19.74 -10.32
N GLY A 231 12.45 -19.85 -9.07
CA GLY A 231 12.76 -18.69 -8.23
C GLY A 231 13.80 -17.75 -8.88
N PRO A 232 13.84 -16.48 -8.49
CA PRO A 232 14.78 -15.51 -9.04
C PRO A 232 16.22 -16.02 -8.86
N LYS A 233 17.02 -15.95 -9.92
CA LYS A 233 18.43 -16.33 -9.86
C LYS A 233 19.14 -15.36 -8.91
N ALA A 234 19.53 -15.85 -7.74
CA ALA A 234 20.39 -15.12 -6.82
C ALA A 234 21.60 -14.57 -7.59
N GLY A 235 21.66 -13.25 -7.74
CA GLY A 235 22.78 -12.55 -8.34
C GLY A 235 24.09 -12.83 -7.59
N PRO A 236 25.24 -12.65 -8.23
CA PRO A 236 26.52 -13.07 -7.69
C PRO A 236 26.84 -12.30 -6.41
N ARG A 237 27.09 -13.05 -5.33
CA ARG A 237 27.58 -12.54 -4.04
C ARG A 237 28.81 -11.66 -4.28
N THR A 238 28.66 -10.35 -4.14
CA THR A 238 29.77 -9.41 -3.98
C THR A 238 30.31 -9.50 -2.55
N GLY A 239 31.11 -10.55 -2.31
CA GLY A 239 31.99 -10.63 -1.15
C GLY A 239 33.20 -9.74 -1.37
N GLY A 240 33.20 -8.56 -0.75
CA GLY A 240 34.35 -7.68 -0.73
C GLY A 240 35.36 -8.06 0.36
N ARG A 241 36.59 -8.31 -0.09
CA ARG A 241 37.88 -7.83 0.47
C ARG A 241 38.69 -8.76 1.37
N GLY A 242 39.85 -9.16 0.83
CA GLY A 242 41.10 -9.32 1.58
C GLY A 242 41.86 -10.60 1.27
N GLU A 243 42.77 -10.58 0.29
CA GLU A 243 44.22 -10.56 0.56
C GLU A 243 45.04 -10.74 -0.73
N ALA A 244 46.20 -10.12 -0.70
CA ALA A 244 47.09 -9.90 -1.81
C ALA A 244 47.68 -11.19 -2.40
N SER A 245 47.84 -11.20 -3.71
CA SER A 245 48.63 -12.18 -4.47
C SER A 245 50.02 -12.41 -3.85
N PRO A 246 50.47 -13.67 -3.89
CA PRO A 246 51.82 -13.94 -4.36
C PRO A 246 51.83 -15.03 -5.45
N GLY A 247 52.28 -14.62 -6.65
CA GLY A 247 53.07 -15.39 -7.63
C GLY A 247 52.60 -16.78 -8.10
N PRO A 248 52.48 -17.02 -9.42
CA PRO A 248 52.33 -18.38 -9.93
C PRO A 248 53.68 -19.09 -9.85
N ARG A 249 53.80 -20.09 -8.97
CA ARG A 249 54.83 -21.12 -9.08
C ARG A 249 54.23 -22.31 -9.81
N SER A 250 54.72 -22.50 -11.03
CA SER A 250 54.58 -23.70 -11.83
C SER A 250 55.05 -24.94 -11.07
N GLY A 251 54.25 -25.99 -11.14
CA GLY A 251 54.65 -27.37 -10.93
C GLY A 251 53.57 -28.23 -11.60
N PRO A 252 53.95 -29.06 -12.57
CA PRO A 252 54.10 -30.46 -12.18
C PRO A 252 55.27 -31.13 -12.90
N ASP A 253 56.07 -31.90 -12.17
CA ASP A 253 56.61 -33.12 -12.76
C ASP A 253 57.02 -34.17 -11.69
N ALA A 254 56.73 -35.42 -12.05
CA ALA A 254 57.29 -36.70 -11.59
C ALA A 254 57.15 -37.18 -10.12
N THR A 255 56.20 -38.10 -9.91
CA THR A 255 56.33 -39.39 -9.18
C THR A 255 57.40 -40.32 -9.80
N PRO A 256 57.81 -41.50 -9.24
CA PRO A 256 57.61 -42.14 -7.91
C PRO A 256 58.89 -42.89 -7.35
N GLU A 257 58.69 -43.70 -6.29
CA GLU A 257 59.56 -44.80 -5.74
C GLU A 257 60.85 -44.35 -5.01
N ASP A 258 61.29 -44.89 -3.87
CA ASP A 258 61.31 -46.27 -3.37
C ASP A 258 61.61 -46.25 -1.84
N GLY A 259 61.20 -47.27 -1.08
CA GLY A 259 61.74 -47.55 0.28
C GLY A 259 63.09 -48.30 0.20
N PRO A 260 63.63 -48.95 1.26
CA PRO A 260 63.32 -48.92 2.69
C PRO A 260 64.59 -48.79 3.60
N GLU A 261 64.37 -48.86 4.92
CA GLU A 261 65.23 -49.45 5.99
C GLU A 261 66.67 -48.98 6.31
N ALA A 262 66.83 -48.66 7.61
CA ALA A 262 67.83 -49.18 8.58
C ALA A 262 69.19 -48.48 8.83
N SER A 263 69.53 -48.52 10.13
CA SER A 263 70.85 -48.35 10.80
C SER A 263 71.23 -46.89 11.11
N GLU A 264 71.64 -46.48 12.30
CA GLU A 264 72.09 -47.12 13.56
C GLU A 264 71.90 -46.10 14.71
#